data_AF-A0A8S2YHD6-F1
#
_entry.id   AF-A0A8S2YHD6-F1
#
_cell.length_a   1.000
_cell.length_b   1.000
_cell.length_c   1.000
_cell.angle_alpha   90.00
_cell.angle_beta   90.00
_cell.angle_gamma   90.00
#
_symmetry.space_group_name_H-M   'P 1'
#
loop_
_entity.id
_entity.type
_entity.pdbx_description
1 polymer ?
#
loop_
_entity_poly.entity_id
_entity_poly.type
_entity_poly.pdbx_seq_one_letter_code
_entity_poly.pdbx_strand_id
1 'polypeptide(L)'
;IAHRLSTIVNASKIIVLNAGSVVEEGNHETLMNAKGAYYGLVEAQNIHLKSNDKDKEESYEDDEVVVDSEMNSCAQFFGDQSTLNKSIEDDQKSSKIGHVNESLKYSGRAPFFTVLRMNSPEWFYILLACLACICNGAAQPAFGVTLSKVIAIFQECDPNIQEKGVLIYVLCFIGIGLVTLFTMFLQSLLFAISGESLTQRLRAKIFRTLLQQDIVYFDQPENNTGALCTRLATEASDVQGATGVRIGTVLQNISNLGVGIILAFIYGWSLTLIMLAFVPFMILAGFLQTYLLTGIADKDKKVLEEAGKIAVESISNIRTVAQLTKEQYFGDEYCKKLDVCFKNSITRAHVFGLLFGFTDAIMFFGIAALFSFGAWRVQQGAMTFENVML
;
A
#
# COMPACT_ATOMS: atom_id res chain seq x y z
N ILE A 1 -17.89 -19.03 40.76
CA ILE A 1 -18.24 -19.84 39.56
C ILE A 1 -17.07 -20.80 39.33
N ALA A 2 -17.33 -22.10 39.28
CA ALA A 2 -16.28 -23.09 39.07
C ALA A 2 -16.72 -24.12 38.04
N HIS A 3 -15.80 -24.49 37.15
CA HIS A 3 -16.01 -25.54 36.16
C HIS A 3 -15.55 -26.92 36.69
N ARG A 4 -14.68 -26.93 37.70
CA ARG A 4 -14.21 -28.14 38.38
C ARG A 4 -14.91 -28.19 39.73
N LEU A 5 -15.75 -29.19 39.96
CA LEU A 5 -16.51 -29.31 41.21
C LEU A 5 -15.59 -29.56 42.42
N SER A 6 -14.40 -30.12 42.19
CA SER A 6 -13.38 -30.32 43.23
C SER A 6 -12.88 -29.02 43.87
N THR A 7 -12.94 -27.87 43.19
CA THR A 7 -12.45 -26.59 43.74
C THR A 7 -13.48 -25.87 44.61
N ILE A 8 -14.73 -26.34 44.66
CA ILE A 8 -15.82 -25.71 45.44
C ILE A 8 -16.31 -26.56 46.60
N VAL A 9 -15.71 -27.72 46.85
CA VAL A 9 -16.08 -28.61 47.97
C VAL A 9 -15.98 -27.89 49.32
N ASN A 10 -14.95 -27.05 49.49
CA ASN A 10 -14.71 -26.28 50.71
C ASN A 10 -15.41 -24.91 50.73
N ALA A 11 -16.30 -24.62 49.76
CA ALA A 11 -17.05 -23.38 49.76
C ALA A 11 -18.06 -23.38 50.91
N SER A 12 -18.15 -22.25 51.62
CA SER A 12 -19.13 -22.07 52.71
C SER A 12 -20.57 -22.15 52.23
N LYS A 13 -20.81 -21.82 50.96
CA LYS A 13 -22.12 -21.81 50.33
C LYS A 13 -21.99 -22.03 48.84
N ILE A 14 -22.77 -22.98 48.31
CA ILE A 14 -22.86 -23.34 46.91
C ILE A 14 -24.28 -23.01 46.45
N ILE A 15 -24.39 -22.32 45.31
CA ILE A 15 -25.66 -21.95 44.68
C ILE A 15 -25.68 -22.56 43.28
N VAL A 16 -26.70 -23.36 42.98
CA VAL A 16 -26.89 -23.98 41.67
C VAL A 16 -27.96 -23.22 40.90
N LEU A 17 -27.60 -22.83 39.68
CA LEU A 17 -28.47 -22.12 38.75
C LEU A 17 -28.95 -23.08 37.65
N ASN A 18 -30.23 -23.04 37.33
CA ASN A 18 -30.80 -23.67 36.14
C ASN A 18 -31.66 -22.65 35.39
N ALA A 19 -31.48 -22.55 34.08
CA ALA A 19 -32.19 -21.60 33.20
C ALA A 19 -32.24 -20.15 33.73
N GLY A 20 -31.18 -19.70 34.41
CA GLY A 20 -31.10 -18.34 35.00
C GLY A 20 -31.79 -18.18 36.36
N SER A 21 -32.35 -19.24 36.94
CA SER A 21 -32.99 -19.24 38.27
C SER A 21 -32.19 -20.06 39.28
N VAL A 22 -32.24 -19.68 40.57
CA VAL A 22 -31.63 -20.44 41.67
C VAL A 22 -32.52 -21.64 41.99
N VAL A 23 -31.98 -22.85 41.87
CA VAL A 23 -32.71 -24.11 42.12
C VAL A 23 -32.31 -24.73 43.46
N GLU A 24 -31.03 -24.68 43.81
CA GLU A 24 -30.49 -25.26 45.04
C GLU A 24 -29.45 -24.35 45.67
N GLU A 25 -29.42 -24.35 47.01
CA GLU A 25 -28.49 -23.56 47.82
C GLU A 25 -28.12 -24.34 49.10
N GLY A 26 -26.83 -24.47 49.41
CA GLY A 26 -26.38 -25.20 50.60
C GLY A 26 -24.86 -25.38 50.67
N ASN A 27 -24.36 -26.10 51.68
CA ASN A 27 -22.98 -26.60 51.68
C ASN A 27 -22.88 -27.90 50.86
N HIS A 28 -21.65 -28.37 50.58
CA HIS A 28 -21.41 -29.61 49.87
C HIS A 28 -22.17 -30.83 50.40
N GLU A 29 -22.08 -31.11 51.70
CA GLU A 29 -22.76 -32.23 52.36
C GLU A 29 -24.30 -32.14 52.26
N THR A 30 -24.86 -30.95 52.48
CA THR A 30 -26.32 -30.73 52.40
C THR A 30 -26.86 -30.95 50.98
N LEU A 31 -26.11 -30.50 49.96
CA LEU A 31 -26.50 -30.65 48.55
C LEU A 31 -26.27 -32.07 48.03
N MET A 32 -25.23 -32.77 48.52
CA MET A 32 -25.01 -34.19 48.23
C MET A 32 -26.11 -35.06 48.84
N ASN A 33 -26.57 -34.74 50.05
CA ASN A 33 -27.67 -35.44 50.72
C ASN A 33 -29.03 -35.18 50.04
N ALA A 34 -29.24 -33.99 49.49
CA ALA A 34 -30.47 -33.62 48.78
C ALA A 34 -30.64 -34.34 47.43
N LYS A 35 -29.58 -34.95 46.87
CA LYS A 35 -29.57 -35.67 45.58
C LYS A 35 -30.19 -34.88 44.42
N GLY A 36 -30.00 -33.57 44.44
CA GLY A 36 -30.53 -32.65 43.45
C GLY A 36 -29.63 -32.46 42.22
N ALA A 37 -29.80 -31.33 41.54
CA ALA A 37 -29.02 -30.93 40.37
C ALA A 37 -27.51 -30.87 40.67
N TYR A 38 -27.10 -30.45 41.87
CA TYR A 38 -25.68 -30.47 42.26
C TYR A 38 -25.09 -31.89 42.27
N TYR A 39 -25.81 -32.85 42.86
CA TYR A 39 -25.38 -34.24 42.98
C TYR A 39 -25.21 -34.89 41.60
N GLY A 40 -26.16 -34.66 40.68
CA GLY A 40 -26.07 -35.16 39.31
C GLY A 40 -24.84 -34.67 38.55
N LEU A 41 -24.42 -33.42 38.77
CA LEU A 41 -23.20 -32.86 38.17
C LEU A 41 -21.92 -33.50 38.74
N VAL A 42 -21.87 -33.76 40.05
CA VAL A 42 -20.74 -34.44 40.70
C VAL A 42 -20.63 -35.89 40.23
N GLU A 43 -21.75 -36.59 40.10
CA GLU A 43 -21.78 -37.97 39.62
C GLU A 43 -21.35 -38.07 38.15
N ALA A 44 -21.85 -37.18 37.27
CA ALA A 44 -21.43 -37.11 35.88
C ALA A 44 -19.91 -36.84 35.73
N GLN A 45 -19.35 -35.93 36.54
CA GLN A 45 -17.91 -35.64 36.51
C GLN A 45 -17.06 -36.81 37.03
N ASN A 46 -17.55 -37.55 38.04
CA ASN A 46 -16.90 -38.75 38.55
C ASN A 46 -16.95 -39.93 37.55
N ILE A 47 -18.05 -40.06 36.79
CA ILE A 47 -18.17 -41.07 35.73
C ILE A 47 -17.15 -40.80 34.62
N HIS A 48 -16.99 -39.54 34.21
CA HIS A 48 -16.04 -39.16 33.16
C HIS A 48 -14.56 -39.35 33.55
N LEU A 49 -14.25 -39.26 34.86
CA LEU A 49 -12.93 -39.61 35.40
C LEU A 49 -12.70 -41.13 35.39
N LYS A 50 -13.75 -41.94 35.59
CA LYS A 50 -13.68 -43.41 35.56
C LYS A 50 -13.69 -44.00 34.15
N SER A 51 -14.24 -43.31 33.15
CA SER A 51 -14.20 -43.75 31.74
C SER A 51 -12.83 -43.49 31.10
N ASN A 52 -12.20 -42.33 31.39
CA ASN A 52 -10.86 -42.03 30.90
C ASN A 52 -9.76 -42.97 31.43
N ASP A 53 -10.01 -43.68 32.54
CA ASP A 53 -9.12 -44.72 33.06
C ASP A 53 -9.36 -46.10 32.39
N LYS A 54 -10.48 -46.29 31.68
CA LYS A 54 -10.77 -47.53 30.93
C LYS A 54 -10.32 -47.49 29.47
N ASP A 55 -10.20 -46.31 28.87
CA ASP A 55 -9.77 -46.15 27.46
C ASP A 55 -8.25 -46.26 27.25
N LYS A 56 -7.48 -46.77 28.24
CA LYS A 56 -6.05 -47.09 28.09
C LYS A 56 -5.75 -48.55 27.81
N GLU A 57 -6.75 -49.42 27.82
CA GLU A 57 -6.60 -50.85 27.55
C GLU A 57 -7.75 -51.32 26.66
N GLU A 58 -7.70 -51.06 25.35
CA GLU A 58 -8.15 -51.98 24.27
C GLU A 58 -8.13 -51.32 22.87
N SER A 59 -7.32 -51.93 21.99
CA SER A 59 -7.43 -52.06 20.51
C SER A 59 -7.89 -50.89 19.61
N TYR A 60 -7.02 -50.53 18.66
CA TYR A 60 -7.42 -50.03 17.33
C TYR A 60 -7.41 -51.20 16.33
N GLU A 61 -8.60 -51.67 15.94
CA GLU A 61 -8.85 -52.18 14.59
C GLU A 61 -9.94 -51.27 13.99
N ASP A 62 -9.64 -50.73 12.81
CA ASP A 62 -10.55 -50.00 11.94
C ASP A 62 -11.78 -50.86 11.64
N ASP A 63 -12.98 -50.31 11.83
CA ASP A 63 -14.11 -50.61 10.93
C ASP A 63 -15.14 -49.48 11.00
N GLU A 64 -15.36 -48.86 9.84
CA GLU A 64 -16.47 -47.96 9.57
C GLU A 64 -17.80 -48.72 9.68
N VAL A 65 -18.67 -48.30 10.60
CA VAL A 65 -20.08 -48.71 10.57
C VAL A 65 -20.98 -47.49 10.53
N VAL A 66 -21.59 -47.30 9.37
CA VAL A 66 -22.74 -46.43 9.12
C VAL A 66 -23.95 -47.03 9.86
N VAL A 67 -24.59 -46.26 10.74
CA VAL A 67 -25.95 -46.58 11.23
C VAL A 67 -26.83 -45.34 11.16
N ASP A 68 -27.95 -45.53 10.47
CA ASP A 68 -29.01 -44.59 10.15
C ASP A 68 -29.62 -43.86 11.37
N SER A 69 -30.08 -42.65 11.07
CA SER A 69 -30.96 -41.84 11.90
C SER A 69 -32.32 -42.50 12.08
N GLU A 70 -32.80 -42.59 13.32
CA GLU A 70 -34.10 -42.08 13.79
C GLU A 70 -34.51 -42.77 15.11
N MET A 71 -34.31 -42.10 16.26
CA MET A 71 -35.31 -42.11 17.35
C MET A 71 -35.04 -40.95 18.34
N ASN A 72 -36.14 -40.34 18.76
CA ASN A 72 -36.32 -39.04 19.41
C ASN A 72 -35.84 -38.85 20.87
N SER A 73 -35.48 -37.59 21.11
CA SER A 73 -35.83 -36.71 22.25
C SER A 73 -35.50 -37.14 23.69
N CYS A 74 -34.34 -36.68 24.19
CA CYS A 74 -34.23 -36.01 25.51
C CYS A 74 -32.84 -35.46 25.87
N ALA A 75 -31.80 -35.63 25.06
CA ALA A 75 -30.42 -35.33 25.47
C ALA A 75 -29.83 -34.02 24.92
N GLN A 76 -30.66 -33.02 24.58
CA GLN A 76 -30.20 -31.84 23.84
C GLN A 76 -29.73 -30.63 24.69
N PHE A 77 -29.49 -30.80 25.99
CA PHE A 77 -29.21 -29.66 26.88
C PHE A 77 -27.82 -29.59 27.49
N PHE A 78 -26.95 -30.56 27.25
CA PHE A 78 -25.56 -30.50 27.74
C PHE A 78 -24.58 -31.00 26.70
N GLY A 79 -23.76 -30.08 26.19
CA GLY A 79 -22.51 -30.38 25.51
C GLY A 79 -22.49 -29.93 24.06
N ASP A 80 -21.99 -28.71 23.81
CA ASP A 80 -20.71 -28.60 23.12
C ASP A 80 -20.07 -27.21 23.33
N GLN A 81 -19.27 -27.07 24.39
CA GLN A 81 -18.41 -25.89 24.60
C GLN A 81 -16.96 -26.17 24.16
N SER A 82 -16.69 -27.38 23.65
CA SER A 82 -15.39 -27.78 23.12
C SER A 82 -15.19 -27.32 21.68
N THR A 83 -16.28 -27.20 20.91
CA THR A 83 -16.28 -26.59 19.58
C THR A 83 -16.12 -25.06 19.65
N LEU A 84 -16.60 -24.40 20.70
CA LEU A 84 -16.43 -22.95 20.86
C LEU A 84 -14.97 -22.54 21.15
N ASN A 85 -14.21 -23.34 21.91
CA ASN A 85 -12.80 -23.04 22.17
C ASN A 85 -11.91 -23.32 20.95
N LYS A 86 -12.30 -24.26 20.07
CA LYS A 86 -11.63 -24.45 18.78
C LYS A 86 -11.93 -23.28 17.82
N SER A 87 -13.15 -22.74 17.86
CA SER A 87 -13.49 -21.50 17.15
C SER A 87 -12.76 -20.26 17.73
N ILE A 88 -12.45 -20.23 19.03
CA ILE A 88 -11.72 -19.11 19.66
C ILE A 88 -10.20 -19.19 19.42
N GLU A 89 -9.61 -20.38 19.30
CA GLU A 89 -8.21 -20.51 18.85
C GLU A 89 -8.05 -20.16 17.36
N ASP A 90 -9.06 -20.46 16.53
CA ASP A 90 -9.09 -20.02 15.13
C ASP A 90 -9.44 -18.52 14.99
N ASP A 91 -10.23 -17.93 15.89
CA ASP A 91 -10.48 -16.48 15.93
C ASP A 91 -9.34 -15.65 16.56
N GLN A 92 -8.49 -16.26 17.40
CA GLN A 92 -7.23 -15.62 17.80
C GLN A 92 -6.20 -15.59 16.66
N LYS A 93 -6.34 -16.45 15.64
CA LYS A 93 -5.66 -16.28 14.34
C LYS A 93 -6.39 -15.27 13.44
N SER A 94 -7.72 -15.18 13.49
CA SER A 94 -8.50 -14.21 12.70
C SER A 94 -8.34 -12.76 13.21
N SER A 95 -8.04 -12.52 14.48
CA SER A 95 -7.72 -11.15 14.96
C SER A 95 -6.32 -10.64 14.57
N LYS A 96 -5.47 -11.47 13.91
CA LYS A 96 -4.30 -11.00 13.16
C LYS A 96 -4.63 -10.47 11.76
N ILE A 97 -5.91 -10.34 11.39
CA ILE A 97 -6.34 -9.79 10.09
C ILE A 97 -6.01 -8.29 9.93
N GLY A 98 -5.55 -7.60 10.97
CA GLY A 98 -5.00 -6.23 10.86
C GLY A 98 -3.50 -6.13 10.54
N HIS A 99 -2.74 -7.23 10.60
CA HIS A 99 -1.27 -7.22 10.52
C HIS A 99 -0.70 -8.23 9.51
N VAL A 100 -1.19 -8.19 8.26
CA VAL A 100 -0.57 -8.94 7.14
C VAL A 100 0.28 -8.02 6.23
N ASN A 101 0.41 -6.73 6.55
CA ASN A 101 1.27 -5.81 5.78
C ASN A 101 2.74 -5.78 6.18
N GLU A 102 3.21 -6.73 7.01
CA GLU A 102 4.63 -6.78 7.35
C GLU A 102 5.23 -8.18 7.17
N SER A 103 6.21 -8.23 6.27
CA SER A 103 7.13 -9.33 5.92
C SER A 103 6.78 -10.28 4.77
N LEU A 104 6.18 -9.79 3.69
CA LEU A 104 6.43 -10.38 2.36
C LEU A 104 7.83 -10.00 1.85
N LYS A 105 8.87 -10.55 2.50
CA LYS A 105 10.24 -10.50 1.97
C LYS A 105 10.44 -11.66 0.99
N TYR A 106 9.71 -11.67 -0.11
CA TYR A 106 10.18 -12.40 -1.29
C TYR A 106 11.40 -11.65 -1.83
N SER A 107 12.59 -12.18 -1.55
CA SER A 107 13.90 -11.65 -1.90
C SER A 107 14.23 -11.74 -3.42
N GLY A 108 13.22 -11.70 -4.28
CA GLY A 108 13.41 -11.73 -5.72
C GLY A 108 12.82 -10.49 -6.36
N ARG A 109 13.61 -9.42 -6.53
CA ARG A 109 13.26 -8.39 -7.51
C ARG A 109 13.31 -9.06 -8.88
N ALA A 110 12.15 -9.43 -9.42
CA ALA A 110 12.09 -9.91 -10.80
C ALA A 110 12.67 -8.82 -11.70
N PRO A 111 13.61 -9.15 -12.60
CA PRO A 111 14.17 -8.15 -13.49
C PRO A 111 13.05 -7.56 -14.34
N PHE A 112 12.98 -6.22 -14.40
CA PHE A 112 11.95 -5.46 -15.11
C PHE A 112 11.76 -5.93 -16.55
N PHE A 113 12.85 -6.34 -17.20
CA PHE A 113 12.85 -6.85 -18.56
C PHE A 113 12.06 -8.16 -18.73
N THR A 114 12.02 -9.01 -17.69
CA THR A 114 11.22 -10.25 -17.72
C THR A 114 9.73 -9.95 -17.71
N VAL A 115 9.30 -8.93 -16.96
CA VAL A 115 7.90 -8.48 -16.94
C VAL A 115 7.53 -7.88 -18.30
N LEU A 116 8.40 -7.06 -18.88
CA LEU A 116 8.19 -6.48 -20.21
C LEU A 116 8.10 -7.57 -21.30
N ARG A 117 8.89 -8.64 -21.18
CA ARG A 117 8.84 -9.79 -22.10
C ARG A 117 7.48 -10.51 -22.07
N MET A 118 6.73 -10.46 -20.96
CA MET A 118 5.38 -11.05 -20.91
C MET A 118 4.35 -10.26 -21.74
N ASN A 119 4.67 -9.02 -22.08
CA ASN A 119 3.89 -8.12 -22.93
C ASN A 119 4.34 -8.18 -24.41
N SER A 120 5.12 -9.20 -24.81
CA SER A 120 5.67 -9.30 -26.16
C SER A 120 4.64 -9.45 -27.29
N PRO A 121 3.47 -10.10 -27.15
CA PRO A 121 2.55 -10.18 -28.28
C PRO A 121 1.82 -8.86 -28.57
N GLU A 122 1.78 -7.92 -27.62
CA GLU A 122 1.27 -6.56 -27.79
C GLU A 122 2.36 -5.53 -28.16
N TRP A 123 3.55 -5.98 -28.60
CA TRP A 123 4.71 -5.11 -28.86
C TRP A 123 4.43 -3.98 -29.85
N PHE A 124 3.55 -4.19 -30.82
CA PHE A 124 3.17 -3.18 -31.81
C PHE A 124 2.46 -1.98 -31.16
N TYR A 125 1.55 -2.23 -30.21
CA TYR A 125 0.85 -1.17 -29.48
C TYR A 125 1.83 -0.37 -28.61
N ILE A 126 2.76 -1.05 -27.95
CA ILE A 126 3.80 -0.41 -27.12
C ILE A 126 4.72 0.46 -27.98
N LEU A 127 5.17 -0.05 -29.13
CA LEU A 127 6.06 0.71 -30.02
C LEU A 127 5.37 1.97 -30.57
N LEU A 128 4.13 1.85 -31.01
CA LEU A 128 3.34 2.99 -31.48
C LEU A 128 3.08 4.01 -30.36
N ALA A 129 2.81 3.54 -29.14
CA ALA A 129 2.66 4.39 -27.96
C ALA A 129 3.97 5.12 -27.61
N CYS A 130 5.11 4.44 -27.68
CA CYS A 130 6.42 5.04 -27.46
C CYS A 130 6.72 6.15 -28.46
N LEU A 131 6.39 5.97 -29.75
CA LEU A 131 6.53 7.02 -30.75
C LEU A 131 5.65 8.23 -30.42
N ALA A 132 4.40 8.01 -30.02
CA ALA A 132 3.51 9.08 -29.59
C ALA A 132 4.05 9.82 -28.35
N CYS A 133 4.64 9.12 -27.37
CA CYS A 133 5.28 9.73 -26.21
C CYS A 133 6.49 10.59 -26.58
N ILE A 134 7.32 10.15 -27.53
CA ILE A 134 8.47 10.92 -27.99
C ILE A 134 8.00 12.23 -28.63
N CYS A 135 7.00 12.16 -29.52
CA CYS A 135 6.41 13.34 -30.17
C CYS A 135 5.80 14.31 -29.14
N ASN A 136 5.06 13.77 -28.16
CA ASN A 136 4.46 14.57 -27.10
C ASN A 136 5.52 15.20 -26.18
N GLY A 137 6.61 14.48 -25.90
CA GLY A 137 7.75 15.02 -25.13
C GLY A 137 8.43 16.20 -25.85
N ALA A 138 8.53 16.14 -27.18
CA ALA A 138 9.10 17.22 -27.99
C ALA A 138 8.20 18.46 -28.10
N ALA A 139 6.91 18.34 -27.77
CA ALA A 139 5.97 19.44 -27.87
C ALA A 139 6.23 20.57 -26.86
N GLN A 140 6.73 20.24 -25.66
CA GLN A 140 7.02 21.26 -24.63
C GLN A 140 8.21 22.16 -25.02
N PRO A 141 9.35 21.65 -25.53
CA PRO A 141 10.39 22.48 -26.11
C PRO A 141 9.92 23.24 -27.36
N ALA A 142 9.12 22.61 -28.23
CA ALA A 142 8.56 23.28 -29.41
C ALA A 142 7.66 24.47 -29.05
N PHE A 143 6.88 24.34 -27.96
CA PHE A 143 6.12 25.44 -27.38
C PHE A 143 7.04 26.60 -26.95
N GLY A 144 8.16 26.30 -26.27
CA GLY A 144 9.15 27.30 -25.87
C GLY A 144 9.74 28.06 -27.06
N VAL A 145 10.13 27.36 -28.12
CA VAL A 145 10.63 27.98 -29.37
C VAL A 145 9.58 28.85 -30.05
N THR A 146 8.34 28.39 -30.12
CA THR A 146 7.25 29.16 -30.73
C THR A 146 6.97 30.43 -29.93
N LEU A 147 7.01 30.33 -28.59
CA LEU A 147 6.83 31.46 -27.69
C LEU A 147 7.96 32.48 -27.83
N SER A 148 9.21 32.05 -27.86
CA SER A 148 10.36 32.96 -28.00
C SER A 148 10.32 33.71 -29.34
N LYS A 149 9.93 33.02 -30.42
CA LYS A 149 9.73 33.64 -31.75
C LYS A 149 8.60 34.68 -31.77
N VAL A 150 7.49 34.41 -31.08
CA VAL A 150 6.41 35.39 -30.94
C VAL A 150 6.90 36.64 -30.20
N ILE A 151 7.63 36.46 -29.09
CA ILE A 151 8.19 37.58 -28.34
C ILE A 151 9.17 38.39 -29.19
N ALA A 152 9.98 37.73 -30.03
CA ALA A 152 10.92 38.41 -30.92
C ALA A 152 10.22 39.25 -32.00
N ILE A 153 9.11 38.78 -32.58
CA ILE A 153 8.35 39.56 -33.58
C ILE A 153 7.74 40.81 -32.99
N PHE A 154 7.36 40.81 -31.71
CA PHE A 154 6.87 42.01 -31.03
C PHE A 154 7.94 43.11 -30.91
N GLN A 155 9.21 42.80 -31.15
CA GLN A 155 10.29 43.79 -31.19
C GLN A 155 10.45 44.44 -32.58
N GLU A 156 9.82 43.88 -33.62
CA GLU A 156 9.87 44.42 -34.97
C GLU A 156 9.03 45.71 -35.08
N CYS A 157 9.56 46.74 -35.72
CA CYS A 157 8.90 48.06 -35.81
C CYS A 157 7.88 48.17 -36.94
N ASP A 158 7.90 47.24 -37.91
CA ASP A 158 7.02 47.26 -39.08
C ASP A 158 5.67 46.55 -38.81
N PRO A 159 4.53 47.28 -38.78
CA PRO A 159 3.24 46.71 -38.37
C PRO A 159 2.73 45.62 -39.33
N ASN A 160 3.01 45.74 -40.63
CA ASN A 160 2.58 44.76 -41.64
C ASN A 160 3.33 43.42 -41.53
N ILE A 161 4.60 43.44 -41.11
CA ILE A 161 5.42 42.23 -40.91
C ILE A 161 5.04 41.58 -39.59
N GLN A 162 4.79 42.40 -38.56
CA GLN A 162 4.33 41.96 -37.25
C GLN A 162 3.01 41.19 -37.33
N GLU A 163 1.98 41.74 -38.01
CA GLU A 163 0.66 41.10 -38.12
C GLU A 163 0.74 39.72 -38.82
N LYS A 164 1.46 39.64 -39.95
CA LYS A 164 1.65 38.39 -40.68
C LYS A 164 2.47 37.37 -39.89
N GLY A 165 3.51 37.82 -39.20
CA GLY A 165 4.35 36.98 -38.35
C GLY A 165 3.54 36.37 -37.21
N VAL A 166 2.83 37.19 -36.44
CA VAL A 166 1.98 36.73 -35.32
C VAL A 166 0.95 35.70 -35.78
N LEU A 167 0.28 35.91 -36.92
CA LEU A 167 -0.71 34.97 -37.45
C LEU A 167 -0.11 33.59 -37.74
N ILE A 168 1.10 33.52 -38.31
CA ILE A 168 1.80 32.26 -38.58
C ILE A 168 2.11 31.51 -37.28
N TYR A 169 2.64 32.20 -36.26
CA TYR A 169 3.00 31.53 -35.00
C TYR A 169 1.78 31.16 -34.14
N VAL A 170 0.68 31.92 -34.22
CA VAL A 170 -0.61 31.52 -33.62
C VAL A 170 -1.13 30.23 -34.27
N LEU A 171 -1.03 30.10 -35.60
CA LEU A 171 -1.35 28.84 -36.29
C LEU A 171 -0.42 27.71 -35.86
N CYS A 172 0.88 27.97 -35.66
CA CYS A 172 1.81 26.99 -35.09
C CYS A 172 1.40 26.53 -33.69
N PHE A 173 0.96 27.43 -32.80
CA PHE A 173 0.47 27.05 -31.47
C PHE A 173 -0.76 26.15 -31.54
N ILE A 174 -1.72 26.47 -32.41
CA ILE A 174 -2.89 25.62 -32.63
C ILE A 174 -2.46 24.26 -33.18
N GLY A 175 -1.52 24.23 -34.12
CA GLY A 175 -0.95 23.00 -34.67
C GLY A 175 -0.29 22.12 -33.60
N ILE A 176 0.55 22.71 -32.75
CA ILE A 176 1.18 22.00 -31.61
C ILE A 176 0.11 21.46 -30.67
N GLY A 177 -0.92 22.26 -30.35
CA GLY A 177 -2.05 21.84 -29.50
C GLY A 177 -2.85 20.66 -30.06
N LEU A 178 -3.09 20.64 -31.37
CA LEU A 178 -3.77 19.51 -32.03
C LEU A 178 -2.91 18.25 -32.04
N VAL A 179 -1.60 18.39 -32.28
CA VAL A 179 -0.65 17.28 -32.24
C VAL A 179 -0.52 16.70 -30.83
N THR A 180 -0.44 17.55 -29.80
CA THR A 180 -0.39 17.08 -28.40
C THR A 180 -1.68 16.40 -27.99
N LEU A 181 -2.84 16.92 -28.37
CA LEU A 181 -4.13 16.27 -28.11
C LEU A 181 -4.17 14.87 -28.74
N PHE A 182 -3.81 14.76 -30.02
CA PHE A 182 -3.84 13.48 -30.73
C PHE A 182 -2.82 12.49 -30.16
N THR A 183 -1.59 12.92 -29.89
CA THR A 183 -0.54 12.07 -29.33
C THR A 183 -0.82 11.66 -27.89
N MET A 184 -1.38 12.54 -27.05
CA MET A 184 -1.81 12.20 -25.69
C MET A 184 -2.96 11.19 -25.67
N PHE A 185 -3.94 11.36 -26.55
CA PHE A 185 -5.02 10.40 -26.70
C PHE A 185 -4.50 9.04 -27.16
N LEU A 186 -3.68 9.04 -28.22
CA LEU A 186 -3.12 7.81 -28.80
C LEU A 186 -2.22 7.06 -27.81
N GLN A 187 -1.29 7.75 -27.13
CA GLN A 187 -0.41 7.10 -26.14
C GLN A 187 -1.23 6.50 -24.99
N SER A 188 -2.27 7.21 -24.50
CA SER A 188 -3.08 6.75 -23.37
C SER A 188 -3.91 5.52 -23.73
N LEU A 189 -4.53 5.52 -24.92
CA LEU A 189 -5.30 4.38 -25.40
C LEU A 189 -4.43 3.13 -25.60
N LEU A 190 -3.30 3.28 -26.29
CA LEU A 190 -2.43 2.16 -26.63
C LEU A 190 -1.81 1.52 -25.38
N PHE A 191 -1.36 2.33 -24.41
CA PHE A 191 -0.88 1.80 -23.13
C PHE A 191 -1.99 1.20 -22.28
N ALA A 192 -3.21 1.73 -22.34
CA ALA A 192 -4.35 1.13 -21.64
C ALA A 192 -4.70 -0.25 -22.22
N ILE A 193 -4.78 -0.38 -23.54
CA ILE A 193 -5.09 -1.66 -24.22
C ILE A 193 -4.00 -2.71 -23.93
N SER A 194 -2.72 -2.34 -24.09
CA SER A 194 -1.61 -3.25 -23.80
C SER A 194 -1.57 -3.63 -22.31
N GLY A 195 -1.83 -2.67 -21.43
CA GLY A 195 -1.90 -2.88 -19.99
C GLY A 195 -2.99 -3.87 -19.59
N GLU A 196 -4.20 -3.69 -20.10
CA GLU A 196 -5.34 -4.55 -19.75
C GLU A 196 -5.17 -5.97 -20.30
N SER A 197 -4.64 -6.10 -21.51
CA SER A 197 -4.32 -7.39 -22.13
C SER A 197 -3.28 -8.16 -21.30
N LEU A 198 -2.26 -7.46 -20.78
CA LEU A 198 -1.25 -8.05 -19.89
C LEU A 198 -1.88 -8.49 -18.57
N THR A 199 -2.73 -7.66 -17.95
CA THR A 199 -3.43 -7.98 -16.69
C THR A 199 -4.30 -9.23 -16.84
N GLN A 200 -5.08 -9.32 -17.93
CA GLN A 200 -5.90 -10.50 -18.21
C GLN A 200 -5.05 -11.77 -18.33
N ARG A 201 -3.92 -11.71 -19.06
CA ARG A 201 -3.01 -12.86 -19.23
C ARG A 201 -2.33 -13.24 -17.92
N LEU A 202 -1.90 -12.26 -17.13
CA LEU A 202 -1.30 -12.48 -15.82
C LEU A 202 -2.28 -13.16 -14.87
N ARG A 203 -3.53 -12.65 -14.77
CA ARG A 203 -4.56 -13.28 -13.93
C ARG A 203 -4.84 -14.72 -14.34
N ALA A 204 -5.01 -14.98 -15.64
CA ALA A 204 -5.23 -16.35 -16.13
C ALA A 204 -4.04 -17.28 -15.82
N LYS A 205 -2.80 -16.78 -15.99
CA LYS A 205 -1.59 -17.56 -15.73
C LYS A 205 -1.39 -17.82 -14.23
N ILE A 206 -1.54 -16.79 -13.39
CA ILE A 206 -1.43 -16.90 -11.93
C ILE A 206 -2.48 -17.87 -11.42
N PHE A 207 -3.74 -17.73 -11.84
CA PHE A 207 -4.81 -18.62 -11.42
C PHE A 207 -4.55 -20.07 -11.81
N ARG A 208 -4.12 -20.31 -13.06
CA ARG A 208 -3.75 -21.65 -13.52
C ARG A 208 -2.58 -22.24 -12.72
N THR A 209 -1.54 -21.46 -12.45
CA THR A 209 -0.37 -21.93 -11.68
C THR A 209 -0.71 -22.15 -10.22
N LEU A 210 -1.60 -21.36 -9.64
CA LEU A 210 -2.09 -21.51 -8.27
C LEU A 210 -2.86 -22.82 -8.10
N LEU A 211 -3.71 -23.18 -9.05
CA LEU A 211 -4.42 -24.47 -9.06
C LEU A 211 -3.50 -25.70 -9.26
N GLN A 212 -2.26 -25.49 -9.70
CA GLN A 212 -1.27 -26.55 -9.91
C GLN A 212 -0.33 -26.73 -8.73
N GLN A 213 -0.46 -25.94 -7.65
CA GLN A 213 0.39 -26.09 -6.48
C GLN A 213 -0.03 -27.25 -5.58
N ASP A 214 0.96 -27.83 -4.92
CA ASP A 214 0.76 -28.89 -3.94
C ASP A 214 0.02 -28.37 -2.71
N ILE A 215 -0.69 -29.26 -1.99
CA ILE A 215 -1.47 -28.87 -0.80
C ILE A 215 -0.63 -28.19 0.28
N VAL A 216 0.65 -28.55 0.39
CA VAL A 216 1.63 -27.95 1.31
C VAL A 216 1.79 -26.44 1.08
N TYR A 217 1.61 -25.96 -0.15
CA TYR A 217 1.62 -24.51 -0.45
C TYR A 217 0.45 -23.79 0.23
N PHE A 218 -0.72 -24.43 0.26
CA PHE A 218 -1.95 -23.89 0.87
C PHE A 218 -1.97 -24.03 2.39
N ASP A 219 -1.22 -24.99 2.95
CA ASP A 219 -1.06 -25.15 4.40
C ASP A 219 -0.22 -24.01 5.03
N GLN A 220 0.52 -23.25 4.22
CA GLN A 220 1.26 -22.08 4.70
C GLN A 220 0.30 -20.97 5.13
N PRO A 221 0.43 -20.40 6.34
CA PRO A 221 -0.47 -19.35 6.84
C PRO A 221 -0.45 -18.08 5.97
N GLU A 222 0.63 -17.88 5.21
CA GLU A 222 0.81 -16.78 4.26
C GLU A 222 -0.08 -16.90 3.02
N ASN A 223 -0.46 -18.12 2.65
CA ASN A 223 -1.23 -18.44 1.45
C ASN A 223 -2.68 -18.78 1.80
N ASN A 224 -3.25 -18.08 2.77
CA ASN A 224 -4.67 -18.21 3.04
C ASN A 224 -5.51 -17.75 1.84
N THR A 225 -6.73 -18.28 1.73
CA THR A 225 -7.64 -18.00 0.60
C THR A 225 -7.88 -16.51 0.38
N GLY A 226 -8.03 -15.73 1.45
CA GLY A 226 -8.22 -14.28 1.38
C GLY A 226 -7.00 -13.56 0.78
N ALA A 227 -5.81 -13.89 1.26
CA ALA A 227 -4.54 -13.35 0.80
C ALA A 227 -4.31 -13.68 -0.69
N LEU A 228 -4.56 -14.93 -1.10
CA LEU A 228 -4.43 -15.35 -2.50
C LEU A 228 -5.42 -14.63 -3.43
N CYS A 229 -6.67 -14.44 -3.00
CA CYS A 229 -7.66 -13.65 -3.73
C CYS A 229 -7.22 -12.18 -3.86
N THR A 230 -6.68 -11.59 -2.79
CA THR A 230 -6.13 -10.23 -2.83
C THR A 230 -4.96 -10.13 -3.79
N ARG A 231 -4.01 -11.08 -3.78
CA ARG A 231 -2.87 -11.10 -4.72
C ARG A 231 -3.34 -11.17 -6.18
N LEU A 232 -4.30 -12.04 -6.47
CA LEU A 232 -4.84 -12.19 -7.82
C LEU A 232 -5.57 -10.93 -8.32
N ALA A 233 -6.26 -10.23 -7.42
CA ALA A 233 -6.99 -9.00 -7.75
C ALA A 233 -6.06 -7.79 -7.91
N THR A 234 -5.15 -7.58 -6.94
CA THR A 234 -4.36 -6.34 -6.79
C THR A 234 -2.98 -6.43 -7.44
N GLU A 235 -2.14 -7.38 -7.03
CA GLU A 235 -0.76 -7.48 -7.52
C GLU A 235 -0.69 -7.70 -9.04
N ALA A 236 -1.65 -8.43 -9.61
CA ALA A 236 -1.75 -8.60 -11.06
C ALA A 236 -2.02 -7.28 -11.81
N SER A 237 -2.79 -6.36 -11.20
CA SER A 237 -3.10 -5.05 -11.78
C SER A 237 -1.96 -4.06 -11.57
N ASP A 238 -1.24 -4.13 -10.45
CA ASP A 238 -0.09 -3.26 -10.17
C ASP A 238 1.04 -3.44 -11.21
N VAL A 239 1.19 -4.64 -11.76
CA VAL A 239 2.16 -4.93 -12.83
C VAL A 239 1.86 -4.14 -14.12
N GLN A 240 0.59 -3.95 -14.47
CA GLN A 240 0.20 -3.11 -15.61
C GLN A 240 0.61 -1.65 -15.39
N GLY A 241 0.45 -1.14 -14.16
CA GLY A 241 0.88 0.22 -13.78
C GLY A 241 2.38 0.44 -13.94
N ALA A 242 3.20 -0.61 -13.78
CA ALA A 242 4.65 -0.53 -13.95
C ALA A 242 5.12 -0.58 -15.42
N THR A 243 4.39 -1.27 -16.30
CA THR A 243 4.91 -1.69 -17.62
C THR A 243 4.38 -0.82 -18.78
N GLY A 244 3.24 -0.16 -18.62
CA GLY A 244 2.64 0.69 -19.68
C GLY A 244 2.95 2.17 -19.49
N VAL A 245 2.05 2.86 -18.77
CA VAL A 245 2.04 4.32 -18.63
C VAL A 245 3.34 4.88 -18.06
N ARG A 246 3.95 4.21 -17.05
CA ARG A 246 5.21 4.67 -16.46
C ARG A 246 6.37 4.67 -17.45
N ILE A 247 6.49 3.64 -18.30
CA ILE A 247 7.51 3.61 -19.36
C ILE A 247 7.27 4.78 -20.31
N GLY A 248 6.01 5.01 -20.70
CA GLY A 248 5.61 6.15 -21.52
C GLY A 248 6.03 7.49 -20.92
N THR A 249 5.74 7.71 -19.64
CA THR A 249 6.12 8.94 -18.91
C THR A 249 7.64 9.11 -18.83
N VAL A 250 8.39 8.04 -18.54
CA VAL A 250 9.87 8.09 -18.53
C VAL A 250 10.40 8.46 -19.91
N LEU A 251 9.90 7.82 -20.96
CA LEU A 251 10.32 8.09 -22.34
C LEU A 251 9.95 9.52 -22.78
N GLN A 252 8.77 9.99 -22.41
CA GLN A 252 8.32 11.36 -22.64
C GLN A 252 9.26 12.37 -21.96
N ASN A 253 9.62 12.12 -20.70
CA ASN A 253 10.54 12.99 -19.95
C ASN A 253 11.95 12.98 -20.55
N ILE A 254 12.45 11.83 -21.00
CA ILE A 254 13.74 11.73 -21.70
C ILE A 254 13.70 12.50 -23.02
N SER A 255 12.61 12.38 -23.80
CA SER A 255 12.41 13.13 -25.04
C SER A 255 12.38 14.64 -24.78
N ASN A 256 11.60 15.07 -23.79
CA ASN A 256 11.48 16.47 -23.39
C ASN A 256 12.85 17.07 -23.00
N LEU A 257 13.57 16.39 -22.10
CA LEU A 257 14.89 16.82 -21.65
C LEU A 257 15.91 16.78 -22.79
N GLY A 258 15.88 15.73 -23.63
CA GLY A 258 16.79 15.58 -24.77
C GLY A 258 16.60 16.68 -25.81
N VAL A 259 15.38 16.87 -26.31
CA VAL A 259 15.05 17.91 -27.29
C VAL A 259 15.29 19.29 -26.71
N GLY A 260 14.92 19.54 -25.45
CA GLY A 260 15.17 20.80 -24.76
C GLY A 260 16.66 21.14 -24.67
N ILE A 261 17.51 20.21 -24.22
CA ILE A 261 18.95 20.43 -24.13
C ILE A 261 19.58 20.64 -25.51
N ILE A 262 19.18 19.85 -26.52
CA ILE A 262 19.70 19.98 -27.89
C ILE A 262 19.39 21.37 -28.45
N LEU A 263 18.13 21.82 -28.34
CA LEU A 263 17.73 23.16 -28.80
C LEU A 263 18.50 24.25 -28.05
N ALA A 264 18.60 24.14 -26.73
CA ALA A 264 19.28 25.14 -25.92
C ALA A 264 20.77 25.27 -26.32
N PHE A 265 21.48 24.16 -26.60
CA PHE A 265 22.87 24.21 -27.06
C PHE A 265 23.02 24.82 -28.46
N ILE A 266 22.06 24.60 -29.36
CA ILE A 266 22.07 25.17 -30.73
C ILE A 266 21.96 26.69 -30.68
N TYR A 267 21.03 27.23 -29.89
CA TYR A 267 20.78 28.68 -29.83
C TYR A 267 21.75 29.42 -28.90
N GLY A 268 22.27 28.76 -27.85
CA GLY A 268 22.95 29.44 -26.77
C GLY A 268 23.88 28.61 -25.89
N TRP A 269 24.90 27.98 -26.46
CA TRP A 269 25.83 27.10 -25.71
C TRP A 269 26.42 27.71 -24.42
N SER A 270 26.65 29.02 -24.36
CA SER A 270 27.25 29.64 -23.16
C SER A 270 26.26 29.87 -22.02
N LEU A 271 24.97 30.06 -22.31
CA LEU A 271 23.90 30.19 -21.30
C LEU A 271 23.49 28.82 -20.77
N THR A 272 23.44 27.82 -21.65
CA THR A 272 23.10 26.45 -21.27
C THR A 272 24.10 25.84 -20.30
N LEU A 273 25.40 26.11 -20.47
CA LEU A 273 26.42 25.63 -19.53
C LEU A 273 26.21 26.16 -18.11
N ILE A 274 25.74 27.41 -17.96
CA ILE A 274 25.43 27.98 -16.65
C ILE A 274 24.24 27.24 -16.03
N MET A 275 23.14 27.08 -16.78
CA MET A 275 21.97 26.36 -16.28
C MET A 275 22.30 24.90 -15.96
N LEU A 276 23.08 24.24 -16.80
CA LEU A 276 23.54 22.86 -16.59
C LEU A 276 24.43 22.72 -15.34
N ALA A 277 25.17 23.78 -14.96
CA ALA A 277 25.92 23.80 -13.71
C ALA A 277 25.01 23.83 -12.48
N PHE A 278 23.80 24.40 -12.56
CA PHE A 278 22.81 24.39 -11.46
C PHE A 278 22.03 23.06 -11.36
N VAL A 279 21.85 22.33 -12.46
CA VAL A 279 21.14 21.04 -12.48
C VAL A 279 21.66 20.01 -11.46
N PRO A 280 22.97 19.71 -11.32
CA PRO A 280 23.44 18.74 -10.33
C PRO A 280 23.15 19.18 -8.88
N PHE A 281 23.16 20.49 -8.59
CA PHE A 281 22.79 20.99 -7.27
C PHE A 281 21.30 20.79 -6.99
N MET A 282 20.43 21.01 -7.99
CA MET A 282 19.00 20.71 -7.88
C MET A 282 18.75 19.21 -7.67
N ILE A 283 19.42 18.35 -8.43
CA ILE A 283 19.31 16.89 -8.29
C ILE A 283 19.79 16.46 -6.90
N LEU A 284 20.93 16.98 -6.42
CA LEU A 284 21.47 16.65 -5.11
C LEU A 284 20.54 17.12 -3.98
N ALA A 285 20.01 18.34 -4.07
CA ALA A 285 19.07 18.89 -3.09
C ALA A 285 17.77 18.06 -3.05
N GLY A 286 17.19 17.72 -4.21
CA GLY A 286 16.01 16.87 -4.30
C GLY A 286 16.24 15.43 -3.85
N PHE A 287 17.42 14.86 -4.14
CA PHE A 287 17.81 13.55 -3.63
C PHE A 287 17.95 13.56 -2.11
N LEU A 288 18.64 14.55 -1.55
CA LEU A 288 18.78 14.72 -0.11
C LEU A 288 17.43 14.91 0.59
N GLN A 289 16.55 15.72 -0.01
CA GLN A 289 15.16 15.91 0.45
C GLN A 289 14.41 14.57 0.50
N THR A 290 14.48 13.78 -0.57
CA THR A 290 13.80 12.49 -0.65
C THR A 290 14.38 11.49 0.35
N TYR A 291 15.72 11.40 0.43
CA TYR A 291 16.43 10.48 1.31
C TYR A 291 16.15 10.74 2.80
N LEU A 292 16.15 12.00 3.21
CA LEU A 292 15.85 12.37 4.59
C LEU A 292 14.38 12.12 4.92
N LEU A 293 13.46 12.42 3.98
CA LEU A 293 12.03 12.23 4.19
C LEU A 293 11.66 10.74 4.34
N THR A 294 12.22 9.87 3.49
CA THR A 294 11.97 8.42 3.58
C THR A 294 12.57 7.83 4.85
N GLY A 295 13.79 8.22 5.23
CA GLY A 295 14.42 7.75 6.46
C GLY A 295 13.67 8.16 7.74
N ILE A 296 13.03 9.33 7.76
CA ILE A 296 12.17 9.75 8.89
C ILE A 296 10.84 9.00 8.86
N ALA A 297 10.23 8.84 7.67
CA ALA A 297 8.96 8.11 7.53
C ALA A 297 9.07 6.65 8.01
N ASP A 298 10.19 5.97 7.74
CA ASP A 298 10.43 4.61 8.23
C ASP A 298 10.53 4.54 9.76
N LYS A 299 11.05 5.58 10.42
CA LYS A 299 11.09 5.67 11.89
C LYS A 299 9.69 5.92 12.46
N ASP A 300 8.94 6.84 11.87
CA ASP A 300 7.57 7.15 12.29
C ASP A 300 6.65 5.94 12.14
N LYS A 301 6.83 5.16 11.07
CA LYS A 301 6.08 3.91 10.84
C LYS A 301 6.26 2.92 12.01
N LYS A 302 7.50 2.70 12.47
CA LYS A 302 7.79 1.78 13.59
C LYS A 302 7.17 2.24 14.91
N VAL A 303 7.22 3.54 15.20
CA VAL A 303 6.61 4.08 16.43
C VAL A 303 5.08 3.96 16.37
N LEU A 304 4.49 4.16 15.18
CA LEU A 304 3.06 3.99 14.98
C LEU A 304 2.63 2.52 15.10
N GLU A 305 3.45 1.57 14.64
CA GLU A 305 3.21 0.13 14.83
C GLU A 305 3.21 -0.26 16.31
N GLU A 306 4.13 0.27 17.11
CA GLU A 306 4.13 0.06 18.57
C GLU A 306 2.86 0.63 19.23
N ALA A 307 2.45 1.86 18.86
CA ALA A 307 1.22 2.46 19.36
C ALA A 307 -0.02 1.65 18.93
N GLY A 308 -0.04 1.22 17.66
CA GLY A 308 -1.09 0.38 17.09
C GLY A 308 -1.20 -0.96 17.82
N LYS A 309 -0.08 -1.58 18.20
CA LYS A 309 -0.07 -2.81 18.98
C LYS A 309 -0.76 -2.64 20.32
N ILE A 310 -0.49 -1.55 21.05
CA ILE A 310 -1.15 -1.24 22.32
C ILE A 310 -2.65 -1.06 22.13
N ALA A 311 -3.05 -0.35 21.06
CA ALA A 311 -4.46 -0.14 20.75
C ALA A 311 -5.17 -1.47 20.43
N VAL A 312 -4.58 -2.31 19.58
CA VAL A 312 -5.13 -3.63 19.22
C VAL A 312 -5.24 -4.51 20.47
N GLU A 313 -4.20 -4.60 21.30
CA GLU A 313 -4.21 -5.39 22.53
C GLU A 313 -5.30 -4.93 23.51
N SER A 314 -5.46 -3.61 23.68
CA SER A 314 -6.44 -3.02 24.58
C SER A 314 -7.88 -3.22 24.10
N ILE A 315 -8.12 -3.05 22.79
CA ILE A 315 -9.45 -3.18 22.18
C ILE A 315 -9.87 -4.65 22.11
N SER A 316 -8.98 -5.54 21.67
CA SER A 316 -9.25 -6.98 21.63
C SER A 316 -9.58 -7.56 23.01
N ASN A 317 -8.99 -6.99 24.07
CA ASN A 317 -9.23 -7.42 25.45
C ASN A 317 -10.07 -6.43 26.26
N ILE A 318 -11.00 -5.71 25.62
CA ILE A 318 -11.78 -4.63 26.25
C ILE A 318 -12.51 -5.06 27.52
N ARG A 319 -13.03 -6.30 27.58
CA ARG A 319 -13.72 -6.82 28.77
C ARG A 319 -12.77 -6.88 29.98
N THR A 320 -11.52 -7.31 29.77
CA THR A 320 -10.51 -7.39 30.84
C THR A 320 -10.03 -6.00 31.25
N VAL A 321 -9.83 -5.10 30.28
CA VAL A 321 -9.44 -3.70 30.56
C VAL A 321 -10.50 -3.01 31.41
N ALA A 322 -11.79 -3.19 31.06
CA ALA A 322 -12.91 -2.63 31.81
C ALA A 322 -13.08 -3.26 33.20
N GLN A 323 -12.88 -4.58 33.32
CA GLN A 323 -12.90 -5.27 34.62
C GLN A 323 -11.80 -4.79 35.56
N LEU A 324 -10.63 -4.43 35.01
CA LEU A 324 -9.51 -3.89 35.78
C LEU A 324 -9.57 -2.36 35.96
N THR A 325 -10.53 -1.67 35.34
CA THR A 325 -10.67 -0.20 35.34
C THR A 325 -9.37 0.51 34.93
N LYS A 326 -8.70 -0.02 33.88
CA LYS A 326 -7.40 0.48 33.38
C LYS A 326 -7.49 1.20 32.04
N GLU A 327 -8.68 1.68 31.66
CA GLU A 327 -8.90 2.41 30.40
C GLU A 327 -8.02 3.65 30.30
N GLN A 328 -7.93 4.44 31.38
CA GLN A 328 -7.08 5.63 31.43
C GLN A 328 -5.60 5.29 31.27
N TYR A 329 -5.13 4.19 31.88
CA TYR A 329 -3.74 3.75 31.77
C TYR A 329 -3.34 3.44 30.32
N PHE A 330 -4.17 2.69 29.60
CA PHE A 330 -3.91 2.39 28.19
C PHE A 330 -4.08 3.61 27.29
N GLY A 331 -5.00 4.52 27.62
CA GLY A 331 -5.14 5.81 26.95
C GLY A 331 -3.87 6.68 27.08
N ASP A 332 -3.35 6.81 28.30
CA ASP A 332 -2.13 7.58 28.58
C ASP A 332 -0.90 6.96 27.91
N GLU A 333 -0.75 5.64 27.98
CA GLU A 333 0.37 4.94 27.35
C GLU A 333 0.33 5.06 25.81
N TYR A 334 -0.86 5.01 25.21
CA TYR A 334 -1.05 5.27 23.79
C TYR A 334 -0.68 6.71 23.40
N CYS A 335 -1.17 7.71 24.16
CA CYS A 335 -0.81 9.12 23.96
C CYS A 335 0.70 9.36 24.08
N LYS A 336 1.35 8.74 25.08
CA LYS A 336 2.80 8.84 25.29
C LYS A 336 3.62 8.26 24.13
N LYS A 337 3.13 7.19 23.49
CA LYS A 337 3.74 6.65 22.26
C LYS A 337 3.54 7.58 21.06
N LEU A 338 2.37 8.19 20.94
CA LEU A 338 2.07 9.15 19.87
C LEU A 338 2.83 10.48 20.03
N ASP A 339 3.17 10.90 21.25
CA ASP A 339 3.98 12.10 21.49
C ASP A 339 5.36 12.05 20.81
N VAL A 340 5.93 10.85 20.68
CA VAL A 340 7.20 10.64 19.95
C VAL A 340 7.00 10.92 18.47
N CYS A 341 5.93 10.40 17.86
CA CYS A 341 5.56 10.72 16.48
C CYS A 341 5.29 12.21 16.29
N PHE A 342 4.63 12.86 17.25
CA PHE A 342 4.35 14.30 17.19
C PHE A 342 5.64 15.13 17.18
N LYS A 343 6.60 14.84 18.08
CA LYS A 343 7.91 15.51 18.12
C LYS A 343 8.74 15.26 16.86
N ASN A 344 8.71 14.03 16.33
CA ASN A 344 9.34 13.71 15.06
C ASN A 344 8.71 14.50 13.90
N SER A 345 7.39 14.62 13.88
CA SER A 345 6.65 15.37 12.86
C SER A 345 7.03 16.86 12.85
N ILE A 346 7.19 17.49 14.02
CA ILE A 346 7.67 18.88 14.11
C ILE A 346 9.08 19.01 13.53
N THR A 347 10.00 18.12 13.93
CA THR A 347 11.38 18.13 13.43
C THR A 347 11.42 17.89 11.92
N ARG A 348 10.59 16.96 11.44
CA ARG A 348 10.39 16.67 10.01
C ARG A 348 9.89 17.89 9.26
N ALA A 349 8.92 18.63 9.80
CA ALA A 349 8.38 19.82 9.17
C ALA A 349 9.46 20.91 8.99
N HIS A 350 10.31 21.13 10.01
CA HIS A 350 11.43 22.07 9.90
C HIS A 350 12.48 21.63 8.88
N VAL A 351 12.91 20.36 8.93
CA VAL A 351 13.89 19.81 7.98
C VAL A 351 13.36 19.86 6.56
N PHE A 352 12.10 19.45 6.36
CA PHE A 352 11.44 19.50 5.06
C PHE A 352 11.29 20.92 4.55
N GLY A 353 10.82 21.86 5.38
CA GLY A 353 10.66 23.26 5.01
C GLY A 353 11.98 23.91 4.59
N LEU A 354 13.07 23.64 5.32
CA LEU A 354 14.40 24.16 5.00
C LEU A 354 14.92 23.57 3.69
N LEU A 355 14.83 22.25 3.50
CA LEU A 355 15.29 21.58 2.28
C LEU A 355 14.47 22.00 1.05
N PHE A 356 13.15 22.09 1.20
CA PHE A 356 12.25 22.53 0.14
C PHE A 356 12.56 23.97 -0.26
N GLY A 357 12.67 24.88 0.71
CA GLY A 357 13.05 26.27 0.46
C GLY A 357 14.44 26.40 -0.17
N PHE A 358 15.40 25.55 0.21
CA PHE A 358 16.73 25.53 -0.39
C PHE A 358 16.70 25.06 -1.86
N THR A 359 15.94 24.02 -2.18
CA THR A 359 15.75 23.55 -3.57
C THR A 359 15.14 24.65 -4.44
N ASP A 360 14.09 25.31 -3.97
CA ASP A 360 13.44 26.41 -4.70
C ASP A 360 14.36 27.63 -4.83
N ALA A 361 15.13 27.97 -3.79
CA ALA A 361 16.09 29.06 -3.84
C ALA A 361 17.17 28.84 -4.92
N ILE A 362 17.71 27.62 -5.04
CA ILE A 362 18.67 27.27 -6.10
C ILE A 362 18.06 27.48 -7.48
N MET A 363 16.80 27.09 -7.68
CA MET A 363 16.10 27.32 -8.95
C MET A 363 16.00 28.81 -9.28
N PHE A 364 15.59 29.65 -8.33
CA PHE A 364 15.51 31.10 -8.55
C PHE A 364 16.88 31.75 -8.76
N PHE A 365 17.93 31.30 -8.05
CA PHE A 365 19.29 31.76 -8.32
C PHE A 365 19.79 31.37 -9.71
N GLY A 366 19.42 30.17 -10.19
CA GLY A 366 19.71 29.73 -11.56
C GLY A 366 19.05 30.66 -12.60
N ILE A 367 17.77 30.99 -12.41
CA ILE A 367 17.04 31.92 -13.29
C ILE A 367 17.66 33.33 -13.23
N ALA A 368 18.01 33.83 -12.05
CA ALA A 368 18.65 35.13 -11.88
C ALA A 368 20.03 35.19 -12.56
N ALA A 369 20.83 34.13 -12.43
CA ALA A 369 22.12 34.00 -13.08
C ALA A 369 21.98 33.93 -14.62
N LEU A 370 20.99 33.18 -15.11
CA LEU A 370 20.67 33.08 -16.53
C LEU A 370 20.34 34.45 -17.13
N PHE A 371 19.42 35.20 -16.53
CA PHE A 371 19.04 36.53 -17.04
C PHE A 371 20.16 37.56 -16.89
N SER A 372 20.90 37.55 -15.78
CA SER A 372 22.00 38.51 -15.56
C SER A 372 23.14 38.30 -16.56
N PHE A 373 23.56 37.05 -16.77
CA PHE A 373 24.59 36.72 -17.75
C PHE A 373 24.07 36.87 -19.20
N GLY A 374 22.81 36.51 -19.44
CA GLY A 374 22.14 36.72 -20.72
C GLY A 374 22.13 38.18 -21.14
N ALA A 375 21.74 39.09 -20.23
CA ALA A 375 21.76 40.53 -20.48
C ALA A 375 23.18 41.04 -20.83
N TRP A 376 24.19 40.58 -20.10
CA TRP A 376 25.59 40.93 -20.36
C TRP A 376 26.06 40.43 -21.74
N ARG A 377 25.68 39.22 -22.16
CA ARG A 377 25.99 38.67 -23.50
C ARG A 377 25.28 39.43 -24.62
N VAL A 378 24.04 39.84 -24.40
CA VAL A 378 23.29 40.68 -25.36
C VAL A 378 23.97 42.04 -25.51
N GLN A 379 24.43 42.66 -24.42
CA GLN A 379 25.14 43.94 -24.46
C GLN A 379 26.46 43.85 -25.27
N GLN A 380 27.12 42.69 -25.27
CA GLN A 380 28.32 42.45 -26.08
C GLN A 380 28.03 42.12 -27.55
N GLY A 381 26.76 42.02 -27.95
CA GLY A 381 26.36 41.62 -29.31
C GLY A 381 26.64 40.16 -29.64
N ALA A 382 26.96 39.32 -28.65
CA ALA A 382 27.28 37.91 -28.87
C ALA A 382 26.04 37.02 -29.01
N MET A 383 24.87 37.49 -28.52
CA MET A 383 23.60 36.77 -28.58
C MET A 383 22.43 37.75 -28.80
N THR A 384 21.39 37.30 -29.49
CA THR A 384 20.12 38.03 -29.61
C THR A 384 19.24 37.80 -28.40
N PHE A 385 18.36 38.75 -28.08
CA PHE A 385 17.38 38.60 -27.00
C PHE A 385 16.49 37.35 -27.18
N GLU A 386 16.13 37.04 -28.43
CA GLU A 386 15.39 35.83 -28.79
C GLU A 386 16.08 34.55 -28.27
N ASN A 387 17.39 34.42 -28.48
CA ASN A 387 18.16 33.24 -28.09
C ASN A 387 18.38 33.15 -26.57
N VAL A 388 18.15 34.22 -25.81
CA VAL A 388 18.19 34.21 -24.34
C VAL A 388 16.86 33.71 -23.76
N MET A 389 15.76 33.99 -24.45
CA MET A 389 14.41 33.58 -24.04
C MET A 389 14.06 32.13 -24.44
N LEU A 390 14.82 31.56 -25.38
CA LEU A 390 14.73 30.18 -25.83
C LEU A 390 15.64 29.29 -24.97
#